data_AF-A0A348WAM6-F1
#
_entry.id   AF-A0A348WAM6-F1
#
_cell.length_a   1.000
_cell.length_b   1.000
_cell.length_c   1.000
_cell.angle_alpha   90.00
_cell.angle_beta   90.00
_cell.angle_gamma   90.00
#
_symmetry.space_group_name_H-M   'P 1'
#
loop_
_entity.id
_entity.type
_entity.pdbx_description
1 polymer ?
#
loop_
_entity_poly.entity_id
_entity_poly.type
_entity_poly.pdbx_seq_one_letter_code
_entity_poly.pdbx_strand_id
1 'polypeptide(L)'
;MTQLHARRLPRHTGRAAWNAILPEAPPPVALTEDRTADVTIVGAGFAGLSAARRLHQIDPELKIAVLDAGRVGEGAAGRNS
;
A
#
# COMPACT_ATOMS: atom_id res chain seq x y z
N MET A 1 6.76 -22.26 11.15
CA MET A 1 5.87 -21.44 10.30
C MET A 1 6.28 -21.61 8.85
N THR A 2 5.33 -21.74 7.94
CA THR A 2 5.62 -21.85 6.50
C THR A 2 5.86 -20.47 5.91
N GLN A 3 7.04 -20.21 5.34
CA GLN A 3 7.27 -18.97 4.60
C GLN A 3 6.66 -19.07 3.20
N LEU A 4 5.72 -18.18 2.90
CA LEU A 4 5.11 -18.06 1.58
C LEU A 4 5.77 -16.90 0.84
N HIS A 5 6.31 -17.19 -0.34
CA HIS A 5 6.87 -16.17 -1.23
C HIS A 5 5.92 -15.94 -2.41
N ALA A 6 5.59 -14.68 -2.67
CA ALA A 6 4.82 -14.31 -3.85
C ALA A 6 5.60 -14.66 -5.12
N ARG A 7 5.05 -15.54 -5.96
CA ARG A 7 5.70 -15.97 -7.21
C ARG A 7 5.61 -14.93 -8.32
N ARG A 8 4.65 -14.01 -8.22
CA ARG A 8 4.40 -12.96 -9.21
C ARG A 8 4.07 -11.68 -8.48
N LEU A 9 4.68 -10.60 -8.94
CA LEU A 9 4.36 -9.24 -8.53
C LEU A 9 3.73 -8.50 -9.71
N PRO A 10 2.95 -7.44 -9.47
CA PRO A 10 2.48 -6.55 -10.51
C PRO A 10 3.65 -6.08 -11.39
N ARG A 11 3.51 -6.18 -12.71
CA ARG A 11 4.47 -5.62 -13.67
C ARG A 11 3.92 -4.31 -14.20
N HIS A 12 4.62 -3.23 -13.90
CA HIS A 12 4.34 -1.92 -14.46
C HIS A 12 5.26 -1.65 -15.65
N THR A 13 4.71 -1.20 -16.78
CA THR A 13 5.44 -0.97 -18.04
C THR A 13 6.12 0.40 -18.12
N GLY A 14 6.03 1.21 -17.06
CA GLY A 14 6.64 2.54 -16.95
C GLY A 14 6.31 3.18 -15.60
N ARG A 15 6.80 4.40 -15.33
CA ARG A 15 6.48 5.13 -14.10
C ARG A 15 5.05 5.67 -14.14
N ALA A 16 4.36 5.74 -13.00
CA ALA A 16 3.08 6.45 -12.91
C ALA A 16 3.27 7.94 -13.22
N ALA A 17 2.37 8.56 -13.99
CA ALA A 17 2.51 9.94 -14.46
C ALA A 17 2.62 10.93 -13.29
N TRP A 18 1.75 10.79 -12.28
CA TRP A 18 1.81 11.59 -11.05
C TRP A 18 3.17 11.51 -10.36
N ASN A 19 3.73 10.31 -10.25
CA ASN A 19 5.05 10.15 -9.65
C ASN A 19 6.14 10.75 -10.53
N ALA A 20 5.97 10.87 -11.84
CA ALA A 20 6.95 11.47 -12.73
C ALA A 20 6.99 13.01 -12.66
N ILE A 21 5.87 13.66 -12.28
CA ILE A 21 5.74 15.13 -12.29
C ILE A 21 5.77 15.77 -10.90
N LEU A 22 5.58 15.00 -9.84
CA LEU A 22 5.65 15.48 -8.46
C LEU A 22 7.09 15.37 -7.91
N PRO A 23 7.41 16.12 -6.84
CA PRO A 23 8.67 15.94 -6.12
C PRO A 23 8.89 14.48 -5.72
N GLU A 24 10.16 14.08 -5.63
CA GLU A 24 10.50 12.72 -5.23
C GLU A 24 10.00 12.44 -3.81
N ALA A 25 9.09 11.48 -3.69
CA ALA A 25 8.64 11.02 -2.38
C ALA A 25 9.78 10.24 -1.67
N PRO A 26 9.79 10.19 -0.33
CA PRO A 26 10.77 9.44 0.43
C PRO A 26 10.87 7.95 0.03
N PRO A 27 11.98 7.28 0.35
CA PRO A 27 12.13 5.84 0.15
C PRO A 27 10.99 5.05 0.82
N PRO A 28 10.49 3.96 0.21
CA PRO A 28 9.49 3.12 0.84
C PRO A 28 10.05 2.43 2.08
N VAL A 29 9.21 2.26 3.09
CA VAL A 29 9.55 1.46 4.28
C VAL A 29 9.15 0.01 4.00
N ALA A 30 10.12 -0.86 3.83
CA ALA A 30 9.87 -2.29 3.69
C ALA A 30 9.49 -2.90 5.05
N LEU A 31 8.49 -3.79 5.05
CA LEU A 31 8.18 -4.59 6.23
C LEU A 31 9.23 -5.70 6.37
N THR A 32 10.08 -5.60 7.39
CA THR A 32 11.20 -6.53 7.63
C THR A 32 10.92 -7.57 8.71
N GLU A 33 9.84 -7.40 9.47
CA GLU A 33 9.46 -8.24 10.60
C GLU A 33 7.95 -8.41 10.67
N ASP A 34 7.52 -9.46 11.36
CA ASP A 34 6.11 -9.71 11.60
C ASP A 34 5.54 -8.61 12.51
N ARG A 35 4.35 -8.12 12.15
CA ARG A 35 3.62 -7.09 12.91
C ARG A 35 2.20 -7.55 13.18
N THR A 36 1.68 -7.18 14.34
CA THR A 36 0.27 -7.39 14.71
C THR A 36 -0.47 -6.07 14.63
N ALA A 37 -1.68 -6.12 14.08
CA ALA A 37 -2.61 -5.01 13.93
C ALA A 37 -4.02 -5.53 14.20
N ASP A 38 -4.92 -4.65 14.63
CA ASP A 38 -6.34 -5.01 14.80
C ASP A 38 -6.99 -5.26 13.44
N VAL A 39 -6.56 -4.49 12.42
CA VAL A 39 -6.95 -4.68 11.02
C VAL A 39 -5.74 -4.61 10.11
N THR A 40 -5.58 -5.62 9.25
CA THR A 40 -4.60 -5.62 8.16
C THR A 40 -5.30 -5.49 6.81
N ILE A 41 -4.89 -4.51 6.02
CA ILE A 41 -5.41 -4.21 4.68
C ILE A 41 -4.33 -4.52 3.66
N VAL A 42 -4.66 -5.38 2.69
CA VAL A 42 -3.76 -5.74 1.58
C VAL A 42 -4.14 -4.93 0.33
N GLY A 43 -3.26 -4.01 -0.05
CA GLY A 43 -3.37 -3.10 -1.20
C GLY A 43 -3.61 -1.65 -0.79
N ALA A 44 -2.70 -0.76 -1.14
CA ALA A 44 -2.76 0.69 -0.88
C ALA A 44 -3.32 1.49 -2.07
N GLY A 45 -4.33 0.93 -2.76
CA GLY A 45 -5.13 1.63 -3.76
C GLY A 45 -6.28 2.43 -3.13
N PHE A 46 -7.17 2.99 -3.96
CA PHE A 46 -8.32 3.76 -3.48
C PHE A 46 -9.19 3.00 -2.48
N ALA A 47 -9.48 1.73 -2.73
CA ALA A 47 -10.30 0.91 -1.83
C ALA A 47 -9.64 0.71 -0.46
N GLY A 48 -8.37 0.30 -0.45
CA GLY A 48 -7.64 0.04 0.80
C GLY A 48 -7.40 1.30 1.64
N LEU A 49 -6.99 2.40 1.01
CA LEU A 49 -6.80 3.66 1.72
C LEU A 49 -8.12 4.28 2.21
N SER A 50 -9.21 4.14 1.44
CA SER A 50 -10.54 4.58 1.87
C SER A 50 -11.05 3.75 3.04
N ALA A 51 -10.82 2.43 3.03
CA ALA A 51 -11.15 1.54 4.14
C ALA A 51 -10.34 1.90 5.40
N ALA A 52 -9.02 2.08 5.27
CA ALA A 52 -8.16 2.49 6.38
C ALA A 52 -8.64 3.80 7.02
N ARG A 53 -8.92 4.82 6.19
CA ARG A 53 -9.45 6.10 6.64
C ARG A 53 -10.80 5.93 7.33
N ARG A 54 -11.72 5.14 6.77
CA ARG A 54 -13.05 4.95 7.35
C ARG A 54 -12.99 4.22 8.69
N LEU A 55 -12.13 3.22 8.83
CA LEU A 55 -11.90 2.50 10.08
C LEU A 55 -11.36 3.44 11.16
N HIS A 56 -10.34 4.24 10.85
CA HIS A 56 -9.78 5.22 11.79
C HIS A 56 -10.80 6.29 12.22
N GLN A 57 -11.74 6.66 11.35
CA GLN A 57 -12.83 7.57 11.70
C GLN A 57 -13.90 6.93 12.60
N ILE A 58 -14.07 5.61 12.54
CA ILE A 58 -15.02 4.88 13.39
C ILE A 58 -14.41 4.67 14.77
N ASP A 59 -13.14 4.29 14.80
CA ASP A 59 -12.40 4.05 16.03
C ASP A 59 -10.93 4.50 15.84
N PRO A 60 -10.55 5.65 16.43
CA PRO A 60 -9.20 6.18 16.35
C PRO A 60 -8.14 5.31 17.04
N GLU A 61 -8.54 4.43 17.96
CA GLU A 61 -7.61 3.57 18.73
C GLU A 61 -7.20 2.31 17.95
N LEU A 62 -7.88 1.99 16.85
CA LEU A 62 -7.53 0.84 16.00
C LEU A 62 -6.13 0.97 15.43
N LYS A 63 -5.31 -0.05 15.68
CA LYS A 63 -4.03 -0.25 14.97
C LYS A 63 -4.33 -0.84 13.59
N ILE A 64 -4.24 0.00 12.57
CA ILE A 64 -4.50 -0.38 11.17
C ILE A 64 -3.17 -0.48 10.43
N ALA A 65 -2.89 -1.64 9.85
CA ALA A 65 -1.75 -1.84 8.95
C ALA A 65 -2.23 -1.90 7.50
N VAL A 66 -1.64 -1.09 6.62
CA VAL A 66 -1.86 -1.17 5.17
C VAL A 66 -0.56 -1.65 4.53
N LEU A 67 -0.63 -2.76 3.80
CA LEU A 67 0.51 -3.35 3.10
C LEU A 67 0.26 -3.34 1.59
N ASP A 68 1.25 -2.93 0.80
CA ASP A 68 1.20 -3.03 -0.66
C ASP A 68 2.44 -3.79 -1.18
N ALA A 69 2.26 -4.52 -2.28
CA ALA A 69 3.34 -5.26 -2.91
C ALA A 69 4.30 -4.35 -3.70
N GLY A 70 3.86 -3.13 -4.04
CA GLY A 70 4.65 -2.11 -4.70
C GLY A 70 4.65 -0.80 -3.91
N ARG A 71 5.12 0.26 -4.58
CA ARG A 71 5.10 1.61 -4.01
C ARG A 71 3.70 2.20 -4.11
N VAL A 72 3.23 2.82 -3.03
CA VAL A 72 1.95 3.56 -3.05
C VAL A 72 1.96 4.59 -4.18
N GLY A 73 0.90 4.62 -4.97
CA GLY A 73 0.79 5.47 -6.16
C GLY A 73 1.40 4.90 -7.45
N GLU A 74 2.08 3.75 -7.43
CA GLU A 74 2.56 3.10 -8.67
C GLU A 74 1.54 2.11 -9.27
N GLY A 75 0.53 1.72 -8.51
CA GLY A 75 -0.54 0.82 -8.97
C GLY A 75 -1.54 1.47 -9.92
N ALA A 76 -2.61 0.75 -10.27
CA ALA A 76 -3.66 1.25 -11.16
C ALA A 76 -4.25 2.60 -10.70
N ALA A 77 -4.41 2.77 -9.37
CA ALA A 77 -4.95 4.00 -8.79
C ALA A 77 -4.10 5.25 -9.02
N GLY A 78 -2.77 5.12 -9.20
CA GLY A 78 -1.89 6.25 -9.54
C GLY A 78 -1.59 6.38 -11.03
N ARG A 79 -2.19 5.51 -11.85
CA ARG A 79 -2.09 5.50 -13.32
C ARG A 79 -3.42 5.84 -13.98
N ASN A 80 -4.35 6.39 -13.21
CA ASN A 80 -5.56 6.97 -13.77
C ASN A 80 -5.21 8.22 -14.58
N SER A 81 -5.84 8.34 -15.75
CA SER A 81 -5.77 9.50 -16.65
C SER A 81 -6.78 10.55 -16.26
#